data_AF-R9GRZ6-F1
#
_entry.id   AF-R9GRZ6-F1
#
_cell.length_a   1.000
_cell.length_b   1.000
_cell.length_c   1.000
_cell.angle_alpha   90.00
_cell.angle_beta   90.00
_cell.angle_gamma   90.00
#
_symmetry.space_group_name_H-M   'P 1'
#
loop_
_entity.id
_entity.type
_entity.pdbx_description
1 polymer ?
#
loop_
_entity_poly.entity_id
_entity_poly.type
_entity_poly.pdbx_seq_one_letter_code
_entity_poly.pdbx_strand_id
1 'polypeptide(L)' 'MTSLGCTTCETTVSGKFPLPILARLAPDEQKFILDFVKSSGSLKVMAQQLGLSYPTVRNLLDDIIVKLQENEKSKL' A
#
# COMPACT_ATOMS: atom_id res chain seq x y z
N MET A 1 -1.00 8.50 -21.60
CA MET A 1 -0.02 9.45 -21.02
C MET A 1 -0.47 9.70 -19.60
N THR A 2 0.41 9.54 -18.62
CA THR A 2 0.10 9.68 -17.20
C THR A 2 0.56 11.05 -16.72
N SER A 3 -0.14 11.66 -15.76
CA SER A 3 0.20 12.96 -15.18
C SER A 3 0.14 12.93 -13.65
N LEU A 4 1.10 13.60 -13.01
CA LEU A 4 1.14 13.86 -11.57
C LEU A 4 1.10 15.38 -11.36
N GLY A 5 0.13 15.86 -10.58
CA GLY A 5 -0.03 17.28 -10.25
C GLY A 5 0.37 17.55 -8.80
N CYS A 6 1.22 18.55 -8.58
CA CYS A 6 1.48 19.08 -7.24
C CYS A 6 0.36 20.03 -6.83
N THR A 7 -0.32 19.74 -5.72
CA THR A 7 -1.43 20.56 -5.19
C THR A 7 -0.97 21.85 -4.53
N THR A 8 0.34 22.05 -4.33
CA THR A 8 0.89 23.22 -3.62
C THR A 8 1.44 24.29 -4.56
N CYS A 9 2.04 23.90 -5.69
CA CYS A 9 2.73 24.81 -6.60
C CYS A 9 2.31 24.66 -8.08
N GLU A 10 1.22 23.93 -8.34
CA GLU A 10 0.62 23.72 -9.67
C GLU A 10 1.52 23.02 -10.71
N THR A 11 2.72 22.60 -10.32
CA THR A 11 3.64 21.86 -11.19
C THR A 11 3.01 20.53 -11.61
N THR A 12 2.97 20.28 -12.92
CA THR A 12 2.47 19.04 -13.50
C THR A 12 3.60 18.29 -14.21
N VAL A 13 3.84 17.06 -13.78
CA VAL A 13 4.76 16.13 -14.44
C VAL A 13 3.95 15.20 -15.34
N SER A 14 4.22 15.21 -16.64
CA SER A 14 3.52 14.37 -17.62
C SER A 14 4.49 13.50 -18.41
N GLY A 15 4.11 12.26 -18.69
CA GLY A 15 4.94 11.34 -19.47
C GLY A 15 4.42 9.91 -19.50
N LYS A 16 5.30 8.98 -19.85
CA LYS A 16 5.07 7.54 -19.73
C LYS A 16 5.89 7.03 -18.55
N PHE A 17 5.20 6.72 -17.46
CA PHE A 17 5.80 6.09 -16.29
C PHE A 17 4.87 4.97 -15.81
N PRO A 18 5.43 3.86 -15.31
CA PRO A 18 4.61 2.78 -14.78
C PRO A 18 3.93 3.26 -13.49
N LEU A 19 2.70 2.80 -13.26
CA LEU A 19 2.05 2.97 -11.97
C LEU A 19 2.88 2.22 -10.90
N PRO A 20 3.35 2.90 -9.83
CA PRO A 20 4.10 2.27 -8.75
C PRO A 20 3.35 1.08 -8.15
N ILE A 21 4.07 0.06 -7.69
CA ILE A 21 3.47 -1.20 -7.21
C ILE A 21 2.49 -0.96 -6.05
N LEU A 22 2.88 -0.15 -5.07
CA LEU A 22 2.02 0.20 -3.94
C LEU A 22 0.76 0.98 -4.38
N ALA A 23 0.85 1.76 -5.45
CA ALA A 23 -0.28 2.52 -5.98
C ALA A 23 -1.31 1.63 -6.72
N ARG A 24 -1.00 0.35 -6.97
CA ARG A 24 -1.92 -0.63 -7.55
C ARG A 24 -2.80 -1.32 -6.50
N LEU A 25 -2.45 -1.20 -5.22
CA LEU A 25 -3.25 -1.73 -4.12
C LEU A 25 -4.50 -0.87 -3.88
N ALA A 26 -5.54 -1.46 -3.30
CA ALA A 26 -6.72 -0.72 -2.88
C ALA A 26 -6.37 0.33 -1.80
N PRO A 27 -7.12 1.44 -1.68
CA PRO A 27 -6.84 2.48 -0.69
C PRO A 27 -6.70 1.97 0.75
N ASP A 28 -7.54 1.01 1.16
CA ASP A 28 -7.49 0.42 2.50
C ASP A 28 -6.24 -0.42 2.74
N GLU A 29 -5.73 -1.08 1.71
CA GLU A 29 -4.48 -1.85 1.76
C GLU A 29 -3.26 -0.92 1.82
N GLN A 30 -3.29 0.18 1.08
CA GLN A 30 -2.28 1.24 1.18
C GLN A 30 -2.25 1.83 2.58
N LYS A 31 -3.43 2.08 3.18
CA LYS A 31 -3.55 2.54 4.57
C LYS A 31 -3.01 1.50 5.55
N PHE A 32 -3.33 0.22 5.36
CA PHE A 32 -2.81 -0.86 6.20
C PHE A 32 -1.27 -0.89 6.18
N ILE A 33 -0.65 -0.79 5.01
CA ILE A 33 0.82 -0.75 4.88
C ILE A 33 1.39 0.47 5.60
N LEU A 34 0.78 1.64 5.44
CA LEU A 34 1.21 2.85 6.12
C LEU A 34 1.18 2.70 7.64
N ASP A 35 0.10 2.14 8.19
CA ASP A 35 -0.04 1.90 9.63
C ASP A 35 0.89 0.79 10.12
N PHE A 36 1.13 -0.23 9.29
CA PHE A 36 2.11 -1.28 9.57
C PHE A 36 3.53 -0.72 9.69
N VAL A 37 3.94 0.19 8.80
CA VAL A 37 5.24 0.87 8.90
C VAL A 37 5.30 1.77 10.13
N LYS A 38 4.24 2.54 10.42
CA LYS A 38 4.15 3.39 11.62
C LYS A 38 4.21 2.58 12.93
N SER A 39 3.75 1.33 12.90
CA SER A 39 3.85 0.40 14.03
C SER A 39 5.15 -0.41 14.06
N SER A 40 6.15 -0.04 13.26
CA SER A 40 7.44 -0.76 13.13
C SER A 40 7.28 -2.24 12.77
N GLY A 41 6.22 -2.58 12.01
CA GLY A 41 5.90 -3.93 11.60
C GLY A 41 5.24 -4.80 12.69
N SER A 42 4.76 -4.19 13.78
CA SER A 42 4.18 -4.94 14.90
C SER A 42 2.71 -5.29 14.66
N LEU A 43 2.46 -6.55 14.28
CA LEU A 43 1.10 -7.11 14.16
C LEU A 43 0.29 -7.02 15.46
N LYS A 44 0.96 -7.07 16.62
CA LYS A 44 0.31 -6.88 17.93
C LYS A 44 -0.23 -5.46 18.09
N VAL A 45 0.57 -4.45 17.74
CA VAL A 45 0.16 -3.04 17.80
C VAL A 45 -0.97 -2.78 16.80
N MET A 46 -0.84 -3.33 15.58
CA MET A 46 -1.88 -3.24 14.55
C MET A 46 -3.21 -3.84 15.01
N ALA A 47 -3.20 -5.03 15.60
CA ALA A 47 -4.40 -5.67 16.17
C ALA A 47 -5.10 -4.78 17.21
N GLN A 48 -4.33 -4.16 18.10
CA GLN A 48 -4.86 -3.22 19.08
C GLN A 48 -5.44 -1.95 18.43
N GLN A 49 -4.73 -1.35 17.47
CA GLN A 49 -5.15 -0.12 16.79
C GLN A 49 -6.40 -0.32 15.93
N LEU A 50 -6.51 -1.48 15.28
CA LEU A 50 -7.63 -1.80 14.39
C LEU A 50 -8.82 -2.44 15.11
N GLY A 51 -8.67 -2.80 16.40
CA GLY A 51 -9.71 -3.52 17.14
C GLY A 51 -9.97 -4.94 16.60
N LEU A 52 -8.96 -5.55 15.99
CA LEU A 52 -9.04 -6.86 15.34
C LEU A 52 -8.22 -7.90 16.10
N SER A 53 -8.54 -9.17 15.89
CA SER A 53 -7.72 -10.25 16.42
C SER A 53 -6.37 -10.30 15.70
N TYR A 54 -5.32 -10.75 16.40
CA TYR A 54 -4.00 -10.96 15.79
C TYR A 54 -4.07 -11.86 14.54
N PRO A 55 -4.79 -13.00 14.54
CA PRO A 55 -4.99 -13.80 13.32
C PRO A 55 -5.60 -13.02 12.17
N THR A 56 -6.61 -12.17 12.42
CA THR A 56 -7.24 -11.35 11.39
C THR A 56 -6.24 -10.39 10.75
N VAL A 57 -5.46 -9.68 11.57
CA VAL A 57 -4.45 -8.74 11.06
C VAL A 57 -3.32 -9.45 10.31
N ARG A 58 -2.90 -10.63 10.78
CA ARG A 58 -1.94 -11.47 10.06
C ARG A 58 -2.48 -11.85 8.68
N ASN A 59 -3.72 -12.33 8.58
CA ASN A 59 -4.31 -12.72 7.30
C ASN A 59 -4.38 -11.52 6.34
N LEU A 60 -4.75 -10.33 6.83
CA LEU A 60 -4.73 -9.11 6.02
C LEU A 60 -3.32 -8.78 5.48
N LEU A 61 -2.29 -8.92 6.31
CA LEU A 61 -0.90 -8.73 5.86
C LEU A 61 -0.52 -9.77 4.80
N ASP A 62 -0.84 -11.04 5.03
CA ASP A 62 -0.52 -12.14 4.12
C ASP A 62 -1.22 -11.94 2.75
N ASP A 63 -2.49 -11.52 2.75
CA ASP A 63 -3.24 -11.20 1.51
C ASP A 63 -2.58 -10.05 0.74
N ILE A 64 -2.12 -9.01 1.43
CA ILE A 64 -1.40 -7.88 0.82
C ILE A 64 -0.05 -8.34 0.24
N ILE A 65 0.68 -9.20 0.95
CA ILE A 65 1.96 -9.76 0.47
C ILE A 65 1.75 -10.52 -0.84
N VAL A 66 0.71 -11.36 -0.94
CA VAL A 66 0.38 -12.09 -2.17
C VAL A 66 0.10 -11.12 -3.32
N LYS A 67 -0.73 -10.10 -3.10
CA LYS A 67 -1.02 -9.07 -4.12
C LYS A 67 0.22 -8.30 -4.56
N LEU A 68 1.14 -8.01 -3.66
CA LEU A 68 2.42 -7.37 -4.01
C LEU A 68 3.26 -8.27 -4.92
N GLN A 69 3.37 -9.56 -4.59
CA GLN A 69 4.10 -10.54 -5.41
C GLN A 69 3.49 -10.70 -6.81
N GLU A 70 2.16 -10.69 -6.93
CA GLU A 70 1.46 -10.73 -8.23
C GLU A 70 1.71 -9.47 -9.06
N ASN A 71 1.67 -8.30 -8.41
CA ASN A 71 1.95 -7.02 -9.05
C ASN A 71 3.40 -6.88 -9.52
N GLU A 72 4.35 -7.52 -8.82
CA GLU A 72 5.77 -7.61 -9.23
C GLU A 72 5.96 -8.50 -10.46
N LYS A 73 5.25 -9.63 -10.54
CA LYS A 73 5.31 -10.56 -11.68
C LYS A 73 4.71 -9.97 -12.96
N SER A 74 3.74 -9.06 -12.84
CA SER A 74 3.10 -8.37 -13.97
C SER A 74 4.02 -7.35 -14.70
N LYS A 75 5.34 -7.38 -14.42
CA LYS A 75 6.39 -6.62 -15.14
C LYS A 75 7.15 -7.47 -16.18
N LEU A 76 6.80 -8.74 -16.37
CA LEU A 76 7.36 -9.63 -17.40
C LEU A 76 6.47 -9.68 -18.63
#